data_AF-S2W414-F1
#
_entry.id   AF-S2W414-F1
#
_cell.length_a   1.000
_cell.length_b   1.000
_cell.length_c   1.000
_cell.angle_alpha   90.00
_cell.angle_beta   90.00
_cell.angle_gamma   90.00
#
_symmetry.space_group_name_H-M   'P 1'
#
loop_
_entity.id
_entity.type
_entity.pdbx_description
1 polymer ?
#
loop_
_entity_poly.entity_id
_entity_poly.type
_entity_poly.pdbx_seq_one_letter_code
_entity_poly.pdbx_strand_id
1 'polypeptide(L)'
;MNREFEDTHLQLVLMLADRGCEDTKLRPFLYEGHVDGAIVTLHHQVPHQIQTLLNAPMVFIGRPTQAPTFNSWVDVDNTESGHLGARRLIERGSRRPAIITSPVILGSELVERVSG
;
A
#
# COMPACT_ATOMS: atom_id res chain seq x y z
N MET A 1 -0.34 17.94 12.45
CA MET A 1 -1.71 17.80 11.92
C MET A 1 -1.60 17.48 10.45
N ASN A 2 -2.41 16.57 9.91
CA ASN A 2 -2.35 16.22 8.49
C ASN A 2 -3.17 17.25 7.70
N ARG A 3 -2.51 18.03 6.83
CA ARG A 3 -3.11 19.21 6.17
C ARG A 3 -4.36 18.87 5.38
N GLU A 4 -4.38 17.69 4.75
CA GLU A 4 -5.51 17.25 3.92
C GLU A 4 -6.82 17.01 4.70
N PHE A 5 -6.75 16.93 6.04
CA PHE A 5 -7.92 16.72 6.89
C PHE A 5 -8.25 17.94 7.76
N GLU A 6 -7.51 19.05 7.66
CA GLU A 6 -7.68 20.23 8.53
C GLU A 6 -9.07 20.88 8.41
N ASP A 7 -9.65 20.86 7.21
CA ASP A 7 -10.99 21.41 6.93
C ASP A 7 -12.11 20.36 7.07
N THR A 8 -11.78 19.16 7.58
CA THR A 8 -12.74 18.07 7.78
C THR A 8 -13.01 17.83 9.26
N HIS A 9 -14.15 17.22 9.59
CA HIS A 9 -14.42 16.72 10.94
C HIS A 9 -13.79 15.33 11.20
N LEU A 10 -12.87 14.89 10.34
CA LEU A 10 -12.26 13.57 10.42
C LEU A 10 -10.97 13.62 11.26
N GLN A 11 -10.82 12.65 12.16
CA GLN A 11 -9.60 12.45 12.92
C GLN A 11 -8.86 11.21 12.39
N LEU A 12 -7.61 11.40 11.96
CA LEU A 12 -6.77 10.28 11.53
C LEU A 12 -6.17 9.55 12.73
N VAL A 13 -6.40 8.24 12.80
CA VAL A 13 -5.80 7.35 13.80
C VAL A 13 -4.92 6.34 13.08
N LEU A 14 -3.63 6.27 13.46
CA LEU A 14 -2.71 5.25 12.95
C LEU A 14 -2.83 4.00 13.81
N MET A 15 -3.22 2.89 13.20
CA MET A 15 -3.20 1.57 13.82
C MET A 15 -2.13 0.71 13.16
N LEU A 16 -1.36 0.01 13.98
CA LEU A 16 -0.34 -0.93 13.53
C LEU A 16 -0.86 -2.35 13.75
N ALA A 17 -0.92 -3.13 12.66
CA ALA A 17 -1.20 -4.57 12.73
C ALA A 17 0.08 -5.30 13.18
N ASP A 18 -0.05 -6.24 14.12
CA ASP A 18 1.03 -7.17 14.42
C ASP A 18 1.00 -8.35 13.43
N ARG A 19 2.15 -8.93 13.12
CA ARG A 19 2.27 -10.08 12.21
C ARG A 19 1.71 -11.37 12.81
N GLY A 20 1.52 -11.41 14.13
CA GLY A 20 0.88 -12.53 14.82
C GLY A 20 -0.63 -12.52 14.57
N CYS A 21 -1.16 -13.67 14.16
CA CYS A 21 -2.54 -13.96 13.73
C CYS A 21 -3.70 -13.63 14.72
N GLU A 22 -3.45 -12.80 15.73
CA GLU A 22 -4.48 -12.32 16.64
C GLU A 22 -4.60 -10.80 16.47
N ASP A 23 -5.35 -10.38 15.45
CA ASP A 23 -5.78 -9.00 15.20
C ASP A 23 -6.68 -8.43 16.33
N THR A 24 -6.48 -8.86 17.59
CA THR A 24 -7.29 -8.54 18.77
C THR A 24 -7.35 -7.04 19.04
N LYS A 25 -6.36 -6.27 18.58
CA LYS A 25 -6.35 -4.80 18.71
C LYS A 25 -7.04 -4.08 17.56
N LEU A 26 -7.00 -4.62 16.34
CA LEU A 26 -7.67 -4.02 15.18
C LEU A 26 -9.16 -4.32 15.20
N ARG A 27 -9.54 -5.52 15.64
CA ARG A 27 -10.93 -5.99 15.69
C ARG A 27 -11.87 -4.96 16.36
N PRO A 28 -11.66 -4.49 17.60
CA PRO A 28 -12.59 -3.54 18.24
C PRO A 28 -12.76 -2.22 17.48
N PHE A 29 -11.69 -1.70 16.86
CA PHE A 29 -11.76 -0.45 16.10
C PHE A 29 -12.46 -0.60 14.75
N LEU A 30 -12.31 -1.76 14.11
CA LEU A 30 -12.94 -2.04 12.82
C LEU A 30 -14.39 -2.55 12.97
N TYR A 31 -14.69 -3.30 14.03
CA TYR A 31 -16.00 -3.93 14.25
C TYR A 31 -17.04 -3.05 14.96
N GLU A 32 -16.63 -2.19 15.88
CA GLU A 32 -17.59 -1.45 16.72
C GLU A 32 -18.06 -0.15 16.05
N GLY A 33 -17.75 0.05 14.76
CA GLY A 33 -18.19 1.21 13.98
C GLY A 33 -17.53 2.53 14.41
N HIS A 34 -16.36 2.44 15.05
CA HIS A 34 -15.64 3.60 15.58
C HIS A 34 -14.92 4.44 14.50
N VAL A 35 -14.91 3.98 13.24
CA VAL A 35 -14.23 4.65 12.14
C VAL A 35 -15.15 4.78 10.92
N ASP A 36 -15.10 5.93 10.25
CA ASP A 36 -15.87 6.21 9.04
C ASP A 36 -15.27 5.57 7.78
N GLY A 37 -14.04 5.06 7.86
CA GLY A 37 -13.31 4.43 6.75
C GLY A 37 -11.87 4.09 7.12
N ALA A 38 -11.16 3.44 6.20
CA ALA A 38 -9.78 3.02 6.43
C ALA A 38 -8.86 3.32 5.23
N ILE A 39 -7.64 3.77 5.55
CA ILE A 39 -6.52 3.83 4.60
C ILE A 39 -5.57 2.68 4.95
N VAL A 40 -5.31 1.80 3.99
CA VAL A 40 -4.51 0.58 4.20
C VAL A 40 -3.17 0.72 3.49
N THR A 41 -2.08 0.70 4.25
CA THR A 41 -0.70 0.75 3.74
C THR A 41 -0.01 -0.60 3.99
N LEU A 42 0.65 -1.18 2.97
CA LEU A 42 1.28 -2.52 2.95
C LEU A 42 0.29 -3.69 2.77
N HIS A 43 0.02 -4.02 1.52
CA HIS A 43 -0.94 -5.05 1.13
C HIS A 43 -0.38 -6.48 1.05
N HIS A 44 0.93 -6.69 1.17
CA HIS A 44 1.54 -8.02 0.92
C HIS A 44 1.07 -9.12 1.89
N GLN A 45 0.51 -8.74 3.04
CA GLN A 45 0.04 -9.66 4.07
C GLN A 45 -1.21 -9.12 4.78
N VAL A 46 -2.03 -8.29 4.12
CA VAL A 46 -3.32 -7.94 4.72
C VAL A 46 -4.10 -9.25 4.86
N PRO A 47 -4.41 -9.70 6.09
CA PRO A 47 -5.15 -10.93 6.27
C PRO A 47 -6.46 -10.77 5.51
N HIS A 48 -6.88 -11.81 4.77
CA HIS A 48 -8.21 -11.89 4.15
C HIS A 48 -9.34 -11.48 5.13
N GLN A 49 -9.05 -11.54 6.42
CA GLN A 49 -9.89 -11.08 7.51
C GLN A 49 -10.25 -9.59 7.39
N ILE A 50 -9.36 -8.64 7.08
CA ILE A 50 -9.71 -7.19 7.02
C ILE A 50 -10.91 -6.91 6.10
N GLN A 51 -11.07 -7.69 5.03
CA GLN A 51 -12.21 -7.59 4.09
C GLN A 51 -13.55 -7.96 4.74
N THR A 52 -13.57 -8.99 5.58
CA THR A 52 -14.77 -9.40 6.33
C THR A 52 -15.04 -8.47 7.52
N LEU A 53 -14.04 -7.70 7.94
CA LEU A 53 -14.06 -6.92 9.17
C LEU A 53 -14.63 -5.51 9.00
N LEU A 54 -14.52 -4.91 7.81
CA LEU A 54 -14.92 -3.52 7.56
C LEU A 54 -16.14 -3.43 6.64
N ASN A 55 -17.26 -2.97 7.19
CA ASN A 55 -18.43 -2.51 6.41
C ASN A 55 -18.29 -1.03 5.95
N ALA A 56 -17.06 -0.49 5.93
CA ALA A 56 -16.77 0.91 5.67
C ALA A 56 -15.90 1.09 4.41
N PRO A 57 -15.91 2.28 3.77
CA PRO A 57 -15.06 2.58 2.63
C PRO A 57 -13.56 2.36 2.93
N MET A 58 -12.86 1.72 2.00
CA MET A 58 -11.42 1.45 2.10
C MET A 58 -10.67 1.99 0.88
N VAL A 59 -9.53 2.62 1.13
CA VAL A 59 -8.58 3.05 0.10
C VAL A 59 -7.21 2.46 0.38
N PHE A 60 -6.59 1.86 -0.63
CA PHE A 60 -5.26 1.26 -0.52
C PHE A 60 -4.17 2.22 -0.98
N ILE A 61 -3.04 2.23 -0.28
CA ILE A 61 -1.79 2.79 -0.80
C ILE A 61 -0.98 1.65 -1.41
N GLY A 62 -0.83 1.68 -2.73
CA GLY A 62 -0.34 0.59 -3.57
C GLY A 62 -1.49 -0.22 -4.19
N ARG A 63 -1.36 -0.60 -5.46
CA ARG A 63 -2.38 -1.39 -6.17
C ARG A 63 -2.46 -2.82 -5.60
N PRO A 64 -3.64 -3.27 -5.13
CA PRO A 64 -3.79 -4.62 -4.61
C PRO A 64 -3.77 -5.67 -5.74
N THR A 65 -3.07 -6.79 -5.52
CA THR A 65 -2.99 -7.90 -6.48
C THR A 65 -4.30 -8.68 -6.65
N GLN A 66 -5.17 -8.66 -5.62
CA GLN A 66 -6.50 -9.29 -5.63
C GLN A 66 -7.58 -8.30 -6.09
N ALA A 67 -7.37 -7.71 -7.28
CA ALA A 67 -8.14 -6.60 -7.81
C ALA A 67 -9.67 -6.78 -7.98
N PRO A 68 -10.30 -7.97 -8.14
CA PRO A 68 -11.75 -7.99 -8.32
C PRO A 68 -12.55 -7.61 -7.06
N THR A 69 -11.91 -7.52 -5.89
CA THR A 69 -12.59 -7.15 -4.61
C THR A 69 -12.36 -5.69 -4.20
N PHE A 70 -11.40 -4.98 -4.80
CA PHE A 70 -11.01 -3.63 -4.36
C PHE A 70 -11.00 -2.61 -5.49
N ASN A 71 -11.76 -1.54 -5.31
CA ASN A 71 -12.06 -0.60 -6.39
C ASN A 71 -11.40 0.78 -6.20
N SER A 72 -10.70 1.00 -5.08
CA SER A 72 -10.11 2.29 -4.71
C SER A 72 -8.67 2.12 -4.21
N TRP A 73 -7.71 2.66 -4.96
CA TRP A 73 -6.30 2.69 -4.56
C TRP A 73 -5.63 3.97 -5.06
N VAL A 74 -4.58 4.36 -4.37
CA VAL A 74 -3.62 5.37 -4.80
C VAL A 74 -2.27 4.67 -4.90
N ASP A 75 -1.63 4.75 -6.05
CA ASP A 75 -0.33 4.11 -6.27
C ASP A 75 0.66 5.08 -6.91
N VAL A 76 1.94 4.84 -6.69
CA VAL A 76 3.02 5.52 -7.40
C VAL A 76 3.29 4.76 -8.68
N ASP A 77 3.58 5.47 -9.77
CA ASP A 77 4.09 4.84 -10.98
C ASP A 77 5.54 4.38 -10.75
N ASN A 78 5.67 3.18 -10.18
CA ASN A 78 6.95 2.54 -9.91
C ASN A 78 7.68 2.16 -11.20
N THR A 79 6.95 2.00 -12.31
CA THR A 79 7.51 1.71 -13.63
C THR A 79 8.26 2.92 -14.16
N GLU A 80 7.59 4.06 -14.23
CA GLU A 80 8.23 5.29 -14.69
C GLU A 80 9.33 5.74 -13.72
N SER A 81 9.12 5.57 -12.41
CA SER A 81 10.17 5.86 -11.42
C SER A 81 11.42 5.01 -11.63
N GLY A 82 11.27 3.72 -11.95
CA GLY A 82 12.36 2.81 -12.30
C GLY A 82 13.10 3.25 -13.55
N HIS A 83 12.34 3.59 -14.61
CA HIS A 83 12.89 4.08 -15.87
C HIS A 83 13.67 5.40 -15.70
N LEU A 84 13.12 6.37 -14.97
CA LEU A 84 13.80 7.63 -14.64
C LEU A 84 15.11 7.40 -13.88
N GLY A 85 15.10 6.47 -12.91
CA GLY A 85 16.29 6.09 -12.15
C GLY A 85 17.36 5.45 -13.03
N ALA A 86 16.98 4.49 -13.86
CA ALA A 86 17.89 3.81 -14.80
C ALA A 86 18.48 4.79 -15.82
N ARG A 87 17.64 5.65 -16.41
CA ARG A 87 18.07 6.69 -17.37
C ARG A 87 19.12 7.60 -16.73
N ARG A 88 18.89 8.05 -15.50
CA ARG A 88 19.83 8.93 -14.80
C ARG A 88 21.19 8.26 -14.54
N LEU A 89 21.22 6.96 -14.27
CA LEU A 89 22.47 6.20 -14.09
C LEU A 89 23.25 6.10 -15.41
N ILE A 90 22.55 5.81 -16.52
CA ILE A 90 23.15 5.72 -17.86
C ILE A 90 23.73 7.08 -18.27
N GLU A 91 22.99 8.17 -18.07
CA GLU A 91 23.46 9.54 -18.35
C GLU A 91 24.71 9.93 -17.54
N ARG A 92 24.92 9.35 -16.35
CA ARG A 92 26.13 9.55 -15.55
C ARG A 92 27.29 8.63 -15.95
N GLY A 93 27.13 7.82 -17.00
CA GLY A 93 28.15 6.90 -17.50
C GLY A 93 28.16 5.53 -16.85
N SER A 94 27.12 5.16 -16.10
CA SER A 94 26.98 3.80 -15.57
C SER A 94 26.82 2.80 -16.72
N ARG A 95 27.67 1.76 -16.75
CA ARG A 95 27.66 0.70 -17.77
C ARG A 95 27.03 -0.61 -17.30
N ARG A 96 26.83 -0.75 -15.99
CA ARG A 96 26.32 -1.97 -15.34
C ARG A 96 25.44 -1.58 -14.15
N PRO A 97 24.26 -0.97 -14.38
CA PRO A 97 23.32 -0.66 -13.30
C PRO A 97 22.83 -1.96 -12.64
N ALA A 98 22.62 -1.90 -11.34
CA ALA A 98 22.03 -2.99 -10.56
C ALA A 98 20.81 -2.46 -9.81
N ILE A 99 19.85 -3.33 -9.56
CA ILE A 99 18.63 -3.02 -8.80
C ILE A 99 18.66 -3.76 -7.46
N ILE A 100 18.33 -3.05 -6.38
CA ILE A 100 18.05 -3.65 -5.07
C ILE A 100 16.53 -3.58 -4.91
N THR A 101 15.91 -4.73 -4.75
CA THR A 101 14.44 -4.86 -4.61
C THR A 101 14.10 -5.39 -3.23
N SER A 102 12.88 -5.10 -2.78
CA SER A 102 12.26 -5.80 -1.65
C SER A 102 12.14 -7.30 -1.96
N PRO A 103 11.95 -8.17 -0.94
CA PRO A 103 11.76 -9.60 -1.17
C PRO A 103 10.74 -9.84 -2.28
N VAL A 104 11.17 -10.55 -3.32
CA VAL A 104 10.33 -10.88 -4.47
C VAL A 104 9.31 -11.90 -4.01
N ILE A 105 8.15 -11.42 -3.57
CA ILE A 105 6.95 -12.25 -3.55
C ILE A 105 6.40 -12.15 -4.96
N LEU A 106 6.41 -13.27 -5.68
CA LEU A 106 6.04 -13.36 -7.09
C LEU A 106 4.65 -12.70 -7.32
N GLY A 107 4.62 -11.46 -7.83
CA GLY A 107 3.38 -10.73 -8.09
C GLY A 107 3.57 -9.22 -8.21
N SER A 108 3.35 -8.69 -9.42
CA SER A 108 3.30 -7.26 -9.82
C SER A 108 4.55 -6.38 -9.58
N GLU A 109 5.16 -6.39 -8.40
CA GLU A 109 6.12 -5.35 -7.99
C GLU A 109 7.48 -5.44 -8.73
N LEU A 110 7.91 -6.66 -9.09
CA LEU A 110 9.06 -6.85 -9.97
C LEU A 110 8.77 -6.45 -11.41
N VAL A 111 7.55 -6.72 -11.90
CA VAL A 111 7.19 -6.42 -13.30
C VAL A 111 7.15 -4.91 -13.47
N GLU A 112 6.54 -4.18 -12.55
CA GLU A 112 6.53 -2.70 -12.61
C GLU A 112 7.95 -2.13 -12.57
N ARG A 113 8.86 -2.65 -11.74
CA ARG A 113 10.21 -2.09 -11.60
C ARG A 113 11.20 -2.48 -12.70
N VAL A 114 10.93 -3.53 -13.47
CA VAL A 114 11.89 -4.16 -14.41
C VAL A 114 11.41 -4.14 -15.87
N SER A 115 10.17 -3.71 -16.17
CA SER A 115 9.62 -3.70 -17.53
C SER A 115 10.09 -2.54 -18.42
N GLY A 116 11.18 -1.86 -18.07
CA GLY A 116 11.76 -0.74 -18.83
C GLY A 116 13.20 -1.02 -19.26
#